data_AF-A0A2N1VM28-F1
#
_entry.id   AF-A0A2N1VM28-F1
#
_cell.length_a   1.000
_cell.length_b   1.000
_cell.length_c   1.000
_cell.angle_alpha   90.00
_cell.angle_beta   90.00
_cell.angle_gamma   90.00
#
_symmetry.space_group_name_H-M   'P 1'
#
loop_
_entity.id
_entity.type
_entity.pdbx_description
1 polymer ?
#
loop_
_entity_poly.entity_id
_entity_poly.type
_entity_poly.pdbx_seq_one_letter_code
_entity_poly.pdbx_strand_id
1 'polypeptide(L)'
;MTKARFLIFTTFFMIFVFTASFAQEDRCRDFMITDGSEQLIDLGIDTTGNWWVVSAPFTYKYRITISDVEYDVLDSLTLPVFSHDGSNWAFFGYDVGSWKLFTRYEVIDFGSVTPGSIIFSTLTNLLVYSVYRGEIEYVNLNGREIQIMHRAGKLHISPWGDRFAFTALRGTSHVVNINGRDSDYFDDILDAGFKENGEFVYAGRRGNGWRVYYNEKEISTEFKDVLEIAVNPIGKTVGALVLGFSSKYQGVMFSDEYREPLYGMMYDNVWGLAVHPNLALISYGATFNLANFVVFSTTEYNGGLTPGVPRFTHDGDVLYFMGCDMDCFVNVNGRKFVVYGGLDPSSPFAIDTEGKAIAYGTSLHLNMTYLETRNTHAGIMVDYSSKAIYNRKTERFESLGVINNRVYLLTCKP
;
A
#
# COMPACT_ATOMS: atom_id res chain seq x y z
N MET A 1 -75.82 -53.30 -36.42
CA MET A 1 -75.90 -51.88 -36.86
C MET A 1 -76.45 -51.10 -35.67
N THR A 2 -75.83 -50.11 -35.05
CA THR A 2 -74.70 -49.24 -35.40
C THR A 2 -74.16 -48.66 -34.07
N LYS A 3 -72.84 -48.49 -33.96
CA LYS A 3 -72.12 -47.99 -32.77
C LYS A 3 -72.22 -46.46 -32.65
N ALA A 4 -72.29 -45.94 -31.43
CA ALA A 4 -71.61 -44.69 -31.04
C ALA A 4 -71.48 -44.65 -29.51
N ARG A 5 -70.25 -44.75 -28.99
CA ARG A 5 -69.91 -44.54 -27.57
C ARG A 5 -69.24 -43.18 -27.44
N PHE A 6 -69.78 -42.33 -26.58
CA PHE A 6 -69.22 -41.05 -26.16
C PHE A 6 -67.99 -41.29 -25.27
N LEU A 7 -66.88 -40.62 -25.58
CA LEU A 7 -65.64 -40.62 -24.81
C LEU A 7 -65.49 -39.24 -24.16
N ILE A 8 -65.47 -39.19 -22.83
CA ILE A 8 -65.22 -37.98 -22.03
C ILE A 8 -63.70 -37.89 -21.82
N PHE A 9 -63.08 -36.83 -22.35
CA PHE A 9 -61.67 -36.50 -22.11
C PHE A 9 -61.58 -35.50 -20.96
N THR A 10 -61.10 -35.97 -19.80
CA THR A 10 -60.68 -35.12 -18.67
C THR A 10 -59.23 -34.71 -18.86
N THR A 11 -59.00 -33.42 -19.10
CA THR A 11 -57.69 -32.76 -19.13
C THR A 11 -57.22 -32.46 -17.71
N PHE A 12 -56.14 -33.13 -17.28
CA PHE A 12 -55.46 -32.88 -16.00
C PHE A 12 -54.33 -31.87 -16.24
N PHE A 13 -54.48 -30.65 -15.73
CA PHE A 13 -53.50 -29.57 -15.83
C PHE A 13 -52.53 -29.69 -14.64
N MET A 14 -51.32 -30.19 -14.91
CA MET A 14 -50.27 -30.38 -13.90
C MET A 14 -49.42 -29.09 -13.82
N ILE A 15 -49.64 -28.29 -12.77
CA ILE A 15 -48.87 -27.08 -12.48
C ILE A 15 -47.55 -27.51 -11.82
N PHE A 16 -46.45 -27.41 -12.56
CA PHE A 16 -45.09 -27.53 -12.01
C PHE A 16 -44.73 -26.23 -11.28
N VAL A 17 -44.80 -26.24 -9.95
CA VAL A 17 -44.25 -25.18 -9.11
C VAL A 17 -42.75 -25.42 -9.00
N PHE A 18 -41.96 -24.71 -9.80
CA PHE A 18 -40.52 -24.58 -9.58
C PHE A 18 -40.30 -23.69 -8.35
N THR A 19 -40.00 -24.30 -7.20
CA THR A 19 -39.43 -23.57 -6.07
C THR A 19 -37.97 -23.26 -6.42
N ALA A 20 -37.71 -22.06 -6.94
CA ALA A 20 -36.37 -21.52 -6.98
C ALA A 20 -35.94 -21.24 -5.54
N SER A 21 -35.16 -22.15 -4.96
CA SER A 21 -34.40 -21.86 -3.75
C SER A 21 -33.41 -20.75 -4.10
N PHE A 22 -33.69 -19.52 -3.66
CA PHE A 22 -32.67 -18.48 -3.60
C PHE A 22 -31.64 -18.94 -2.57
N ALA A 23 -30.62 -19.67 -3.02
CA ALA A 23 -29.40 -19.82 -2.25
C ALA A 23 -28.83 -18.40 -2.10
N GLN A 24 -28.84 -17.87 -0.88
CA GLN A 24 -28.10 -16.68 -0.54
C GLN A 24 -26.65 -16.95 -0.93
N GLU A 25 -26.19 -16.28 -1.98
CA GLU A 25 -24.84 -16.45 -2.50
C GLU A 25 -23.87 -16.14 -1.37
N ASP A 26 -23.13 -17.15 -0.90
CA ASP A 26 -22.16 -16.98 0.16
C ASP A 26 -21.03 -16.09 -0.35
N ARG A 27 -21.10 -14.80 0.01
CA ARG A 27 -20.21 -13.74 -0.48
C ARG A 27 -18.84 -13.82 0.14
N CYS A 28 -18.74 -14.43 1.32
CA CYS A 28 -17.48 -14.61 2.02
C CYS A 28 -17.11 -16.09 2.06
N ARG A 29 -15.83 -16.41 1.86
CA ARG A 29 -15.31 -17.78 1.86
C ARG A 29 -13.97 -17.82 2.58
N ASP A 30 -13.68 -18.94 3.20
CA ASP A 30 -12.42 -19.22 3.87
C ASP A 30 -11.72 -20.43 3.24
N PHE A 31 -10.39 -20.35 3.21
CA PHE A 31 -9.53 -21.42 2.73
C PHE A 31 -8.41 -21.61 3.73
N MET A 32 -8.28 -22.80 4.32
CA MET A 32 -7.14 -23.12 5.17
C MET A 32 -5.87 -23.15 4.32
N ILE A 33 -4.90 -22.30 4.64
CA ILE A 33 -3.61 -22.21 3.94
C ILE A 33 -2.46 -22.84 4.73
N THR A 34 -2.59 -22.96 6.06
CA THR A 34 -1.68 -23.77 6.89
C THR A 34 -2.47 -24.60 7.90
N ASP A 35 -2.01 -25.83 8.15
CA ASP A 35 -2.69 -26.81 9.00
C ASP A 35 -2.41 -26.63 10.50
N GLY A 36 -1.50 -25.71 10.85
CA GLY A 36 -1.08 -25.39 12.21
C GLY A 36 -0.13 -26.39 12.84
N SER A 37 0.54 -27.23 12.04
CA SER A 37 1.54 -28.21 12.52
C SER A 37 2.80 -27.57 13.13
N GLU A 38 3.18 -26.39 12.67
CA GLU A 38 4.32 -25.60 13.19
C GLU A 38 3.82 -24.34 13.89
N GLN A 39 4.50 -23.89 14.95
CA GLN A 39 4.10 -22.69 15.70
C GLN A 39 4.14 -21.45 14.79
N LEU A 40 3.04 -20.72 14.72
CA LEU A 40 2.94 -19.45 13.98
C LEU A 40 3.74 -18.35 14.68
N ILE A 41 4.57 -17.65 13.90
CA ILE A 41 5.42 -16.54 14.37
C ILE A 41 4.94 -15.21 13.79
N ASP A 42 4.73 -15.16 12.48
CA ASP A 42 4.27 -13.95 11.78
C ASP A 42 3.51 -14.31 10.50
N LEU A 43 2.74 -13.37 9.96
CA LEU A 43 2.00 -13.52 8.71
C LEU A 43 1.68 -12.16 8.08
N GLY A 44 1.43 -12.16 6.78
CA GLY A 44 0.91 -10.96 6.12
C GLY A 44 0.43 -11.22 4.71
N ILE A 45 -0.23 -10.19 4.16
CA ILE A 45 -0.81 -10.19 2.82
C ILE A 45 -0.66 -8.81 2.18
N ASP A 46 -0.41 -8.78 0.88
CA ASP A 46 -0.33 -7.55 0.07
C ASP A 46 -1.57 -7.34 -0.82
N THR A 47 -1.66 -6.19 -1.47
CA THR A 47 -2.80 -5.84 -2.34
C THR A 47 -2.81 -6.61 -3.67
N THR A 48 -1.78 -7.41 -3.95
CA THR A 48 -1.72 -8.30 -5.12
C THR A 48 -2.19 -9.72 -4.79
N GLY A 49 -2.56 -9.98 -3.54
CA GLY A 49 -3.00 -11.28 -3.04
C GLY A 49 -1.88 -12.21 -2.63
N ASN A 50 -0.63 -11.76 -2.69
CA ASN A 50 0.46 -12.56 -2.17
C ASN A 50 0.42 -12.51 -0.64
N TRP A 51 0.52 -13.69 -0.05
CA TRP A 51 0.56 -13.85 1.40
C TRP A 51 1.82 -14.59 1.81
N TRP A 52 2.23 -14.38 3.05
CA TRP A 52 3.30 -15.14 3.67
C TRP A 52 2.92 -15.57 5.08
N VAL A 53 3.47 -16.71 5.50
CA VAL A 53 3.40 -17.21 6.86
C VAL A 53 4.81 -17.58 7.31
N VAL A 54 5.22 -17.09 8.46
CA VAL A 54 6.45 -17.50 9.15
C VAL A 54 6.06 -18.40 10.31
N SER A 55 6.62 -19.61 10.33
CA SER A 55 6.42 -20.61 11.38
C SER A 55 7.74 -21.02 12.02
N ALA A 56 7.69 -21.62 13.20
CA ALA A 56 8.83 -22.15 13.94
C ALA A 56 8.70 -23.67 14.12
N PRO A 57 9.32 -24.47 13.24
CA PRO A 57 9.32 -25.94 13.39
C PRO A 57 10.15 -26.41 14.59
N PHE A 58 11.18 -25.64 14.99
CA PHE A 58 12.02 -25.91 16.15
C PHE A 58 12.43 -24.61 16.84
N THR A 59 12.97 -24.70 18.06
CA THR A 59 13.50 -23.54 18.78
C THR A 59 14.60 -22.85 17.97
N TYR A 60 14.47 -21.52 17.77
CA TYR A 60 15.39 -20.69 16.99
C TYR A 60 15.55 -21.10 15.53
N LYS A 61 14.54 -21.78 14.97
CA LYS A 61 14.47 -22.14 13.56
C LYS A 61 13.16 -21.63 12.99
N TYR A 62 13.21 -21.09 11.79
CA TYR A 62 12.07 -20.47 11.12
C TYR A 62 11.87 -21.09 9.75
N ARG A 63 10.61 -21.21 9.33
CA ARG A 63 10.21 -21.57 7.98
C ARG A 63 9.31 -20.47 7.47
N ILE A 64 9.45 -20.14 6.19
CA ILE A 64 8.55 -19.20 5.52
C ILE A 64 7.83 -19.91 4.39
N THR A 65 6.52 -19.69 4.30
CA THR A 65 5.69 -20.09 3.17
C THR A 65 5.18 -18.84 2.49
N ILE A 66 5.35 -18.73 1.16
CA ILE A 66 4.91 -17.58 0.37
C ILE A 66 4.02 -18.09 -0.76
N SER A 67 2.73 -17.69 -0.78
CA SER A 67 1.76 -18.05 -1.83
C SER A 67 1.85 -19.53 -2.26
N ASP A 68 1.69 -20.44 -1.29
CA ASP A 68 1.76 -21.91 -1.43
C ASP A 68 3.16 -22.51 -1.69
N VAL A 69 4.23 -21.70 -1.70
CA VAL A 69 5.61 -22.17 -1.81
C VAL A 69 6.26 -22.20 -0.44
N GLU A 70 6.58 -23.40 0.04
CA GLU A 70 7.27 -23.63 1.30
C GLU A 70 8.80 -23.64 1.10
N TYR A 71 9.52 -22.93 1.98
CA TYR A 71 10.99 -22.87 1.99
C TYR A 71 11.61 -23.78 3.05
N ASP A 72 12.88 -24.11 2.85
CA ASP A 72 13.68 -24.84 3.83
C ASP A 72 13.76 -24.09 5.17
N VAL A 73 14.12 -24.84 6.22
CA VAL A 73 14.22 -24.30 7.59
C VAL A 73 15.49 -23.46 7.74
N LEU A 74 15.33 -22.22 8.20
CA LEU A 74 16.36 -21.21 8.34
C LEU A 74 16.63 -20.90 9.81
N ASP A 75 17.82 -20.39 10.12
CA ASP A 75 18.18 -19.86 11.45
C ASP A 75 17.58 -18.46 11.69
N SER A 76 17.44 -17.66 10.65
CA SER A 76 16.87 -16.31 10.68
C SER A 76 16.39 -15.91 9.28
N LEU A 77 15.46 -14.97 9.18
CA LEU A 77 14.96 -14.45 7.91
C LEU A 77 14.46 -13.00 8.02
N THR A 78 14.39 -12.31 6.89
CA THR A 78 13.67 -11.03 6.75
C THR A 78 12.26 -11.26 6.21
N LEU A 79 11.37 -10.28 6.39
CA LEU A 79 10.06 -10.32 5.72
C LEU A 79 10.23 -10.23 4.20
N PRO A 80 9.35 -10.89 3.43
CA PRO A 80 9.40 -10.85 1.98
C PRO A 80 8.98 -9.48 1.44
N VAL A 81 9.67 -9.07 0.39
CA VAL A 81 9.31 -7.89 -0.40
C VAL A 81 8.75 -8.39 -1.74
N PHE A 82 7.58 -7.90 -2.13
CA PHE A 82 6.92 -8.25 -3.38
C PHE A 82 7.19 -7.18 -4.45
N SER A 83 7.27 -7.62 -5.72
CA SER A 83 7.27 -6.70 -6.86
C SER A 83 5.94 -5.95 -6.95
N HIS A 84 5.93 -4.81 -7.64
CA HIS A 84 4.70 -4.00 -7.73
C HIS A 84 3.55 -4.83 -8.30
N ASP A 85 3.76 -5.56 -9.39
CA ASP A 85 2.75 -6.44 -9.95
C ASP A 85 2.51 -7.74 -9.16
N GLY A 86 3.27 -8.00 -8.10
CA GLY A 86 3.21 -9.21 -7.30
C GLY A 86 3.59 -10.50 -8.04
N SER A 87 4.28 -10.42 -9.17
CA SER A 87 4.76 -11.62 -9.88
C SER A 87 6.06 -12.18 -9.28
N ASN A 88 6.84 -11.35 -8.59
CA ASN A 88 8.11 -11.72 -8.00
C ASN A 88 8.14 -11.32 -6.53
N TRP A 89 9.01 -11.96 -5.77
CA TRP A 89 9.31 -11.59 -4.40
C TRP A 89 10.75 -11.97 -4.07
N ALA A 90 11.29 -11.38 -3.02
CA ALA A 90 12.57 -11.77 -2.46
C ALA A 90 12.63 -11.56 -0.93
N PHE A 91 13.43 -12.37 -0.24
CA PHE A 91 13.74 -12.21 1.19
C PHE A 91 15.16 -12.73 1.49
N PHE A 92 15.77 -12.24 2.56
CA PHE A 92 17.04 -12.79 3.06
C PHE A 92 16.78 -13.88 4.09
N GLY A 93 17.54 -14.97 4.01
CA GLY A 93 17.53 -16.07 4.97
C GLY A 93 18.94 -16.43 5.40
N TYR A 94 19.14 -16.70 6.69
CA TYR A 94 20.40 -17.17 7.25
C TYR A 94 20.33 -18.69 7.46
N ASP A 95 21.29 -19.42 6.91
CA ASP A 95 21.35 -20.87 6.99
C ASP A 95 22.77 -21.39 6.81
N VAL A 96 23.15 -22.43 7.56
CA VAL A 96 24.49 -23.06 7.57
C VAL A 96 25.64 -22.02 7.62
N GLY A 97 25.47 -20.96 8.39
CA GLY A 97 26.52 -19.94 8.58
C GLY A 97 26.64 -18.91 7.46
N SER A 98 25.72 -18.88 6.49
CA SER A 98 25.70 -17.89 5.41
C SER A 98 24.35 -17.20 5.27
N TRP A 99 24.38 -15.91 4.89
CA TRP A 99 23.18 -15.21 4.43
C TRP A 99 22.97 -15.47 2.94
N LYS A 100 21.75 -15.84 2.60
CA LYS A 100 21.30 -16.12 1.24
C LYS A 100 20.13 -15.21 0.90
N LEU A 101 20.05 -14.75 -0.35
CA LEU A 101 18.85 -14.10 -0.88
C LEU A 101 18.03 -15.15 -1.61
N PHE A 102 16.83 -15.37 -1.10
CA PHE A 102 15.81 -16.21 -1.73
C PHE A 102 14.97 -15.33 -2.64
N THR A 103 14.79 -15.78 -3.87
CA THR A 103 13.85 -15.20 -4.82
C THR A 103 12.88 -16.28 -5.29
N ARG A 104 11.89 -15.89 -6.10
CA ARG A 104 10.96 -16.84 -6.70
C ARG A 104 11.65 -17.95 -7.52
N TYR A 105 12.79 -17.67 -8.16
CA TYR A 105 13.40 -18.58 -9.13
C TYR A 105 14.79 -19.09 -8.74
N GLU A 106 15.48 -18.37 -7.86
CA GLU A 106 16.87 -18.65 -7.51
C GLU A 106 17.18 -18.33 -6.05
N VAL A 107 18.25 -18.94 -5.54
CA VAL A 107 18.84 -18.67 -4.23
C VAL A 107 20.29 -18.24 -4.44
N ILE A 108 20.65 -17.06 -3.93
CA ILE A 108 21.98 -16.47 -4.08
C ILE A 108 22.69 -16.49 -2.73
N ASP A 109 23.82 -17.20 -2.62
CA ASP A 109 24.61 -17.29 -1.38
C ASP A 109 25.68 -16.19 -1.34
N PHE A 110 25.70 -15.41 -0.25
CA PHE A 110 26.68 -14.35 -0.05
C PHE A 110 27.77 -14.69 0.99
N GLY A 111 27.67 -15.84 1.67
CA GLY A 111 28.54 -16.19 2.77
C GLY A 111 28.31 -15.30 4.01
N SER A 112 29.40 -14.87 4.62
CA SER A 112 29.40 -14.04 5.83
C SER A 112 29.26 -12.55 5.46
N VAL A 113 28.02 -12.11 5.31
CA VAL A 113 27.63 -10.70 5.09
C VAL A 113 26.47 -10.33 6.01
N THR A 114 26.13 -9.05 6.11
CA THR A 114 24.87 -8.64 6.75
C THR A 114 23.85 -8.25 5.67
N PRO A 115 22.59 -8.70 5.73
CA PRO A 115 21.54 -8.28 4.81
C PRO A 115 21.35 -6.77 4.78
N GLY A 116 21.14 -6.23 3.57
CA GLY A 116 20.76 -4.85 3.36
C GLY A 116 19.30 -4.71 2.91
N SER A 117 19.09 -3.91 1.87
CA SER A 117 17.77 -3.59 1.33
C SER A 117 17.38 -4.53 0.21
N ILE A 118 16.08 -4.79 0.05
CA ILE A 118 15.47 -5.44 -1.13
C ILE A 118 14.46 -4.46 -1.71
N ILE A 119 14.57 -4.18 -3.01
CA ILE A 119 13.73 -3.21 -3.71
C ILE A 119 13.41 -3.76 -5.10
N PHE A 120 12.14 -3.67 -5.49
CA PHE A 120 11.73 -3.88 -6.88
C PHE A 120 11.48 -2.54 -7.55
N SER A 121 11.96 -2.38 -8.78
CA SER A 121 11.54 -1.25 -9.62
C SER A 121 10.03 -1.34 -9.92
N THR A 122 9.37 -0.19 -10.03
CA THR A 122 7.90 -0.14 -10.12
C THR A 122 7.35 -0.54 -11.49
N LEU A 123 8.10 -0.32 -12.58
CA LEU A 123 7.65 -0.64 -13.95
C LEU A 123 8.28 -1.91 -14.53
N THR A 124 9.53 -2.21 -14.19
CA THR A 124 10.26 -3.36 -14.79
C THR A 124 10.34 -4.58 -13.89
N ASN A 125 9.90 -4.47 -12.63
CA ASN A 125 10.07 -5.49 -11.58
C ASN A 125 11.52 -5.99 -11.44
N LEU A 126 12.49 -5.12 -11.73
CA LEU A 126 13.89 -5.42 -11.60
C LEU A 126 14.24 -5.47 -10.11
N LEU A 127 14.81 -6.58 -9.69
CA LEU A 127 15.27 -6.79 -8.32
C LEU A 127 16.59 -6.04 -8.09
N VAL A 128 16.57 -5.14 -7.12
CA VAL A 128 17.75 -4.51 -6.54
C VAL A 128 17.88 -5.00 -5.12
N TYR A 129 19.07 -5.43 -4.75
CA TYR A 129 19.35 -5.85 -3.38
C TYR A 129 20.70 -5.33 -2.92
N SER A 130 20.89 -5.26 -1.61
CA SER A 130 22.18 -4.89 -1.04
C SER A 130 22.59 -5.78 0.12
N VAL A 131 23.89 -5.87 0.32
CA VAL A 131 24.52 -6.57 1.44
C VAL A 131 25.64 -5.71 2.01
N TYR A 132 25.89 -5.81 3.31
CA TYR A 132 26.98 -5.12 3.97
C TYR A 132 28.17 -6.05 4.17
N ARG A 133 29.36 -5.57 3.81
CA ARG A 133 30.65 -6.19 4.18
C ARG A 133 31.40 -5.19 5.06
N GLY A 134 31.26 -5.35 6.37
CA GLY A 134 31.66 -4.31 7.34
C GLY A 134 30.78 -3.07 7.20
N GLU A 135 31.39 -1.89 7.12
CA GLU A 135 30.70 -0.59 7.01
C GLU A 135 30.31 -0.21 5.57
N ILE A 136 30.69 -1.03 4.58
CA ILE A 136 30.43 -0.75 3.17
C ILE A 136 29.22 -1.55 2.70
N GLU A 137 28.26 -0.85 2.11
CA GLU A 137 27.10 -1.45 1.48
C GLU A 137 27.41 -1.72 -0.01
N TYR A 138 27.19 -2.96 -0.44
CA TYR A 138 27.32 -3.40 -1.82
C TYR A 138 25.92 -3.60 -2.39
N VAL A 139 25.51 -2.72 -3.30
CA VAL A 139 24.22 -2.77 -3.97
C VAL A 139 24.37 -3.45 -5.32
N ASN A 140 23.62 -4.51 -5.58
CA ASN A 140 23.47 -5.08 -6.90
C ASN A 140 22.32 -4.38 -7.64
N LEU A 141 22.67 -3.60 -8.65
CA LEU A 141 21.73 -2.94 -9.54
C LEU A 141 21.86 -3.54 -10.94
N ASN A 142 20.91 -4.39 -11.33
CA ASN A 142 20.89 -5.03 -12.64
C ASN A 142 22.22 -5.75 -12.99
N GLY A 143 22.75 -6.54 -12.06
CA GLY A 143 24.01 -7.27 -12.22
C GLY A 143 25.27 -6.42 -12.07
N ARG A 144 25.15 -5.11 -11.82
CA ARG A 144 26.28 -4.23 -11.50
C ARG A 144 26.37 -4.02 -10.00
N GLU A 145 27.55 -4.26 -9.43
CA GLU A 145 27.81 -3.98 -8.01
C GLU A 145 28.25 -2.52 -7.84
N ILE A 146 27.59 -1.81 -6.91
CA ILE A 146 27.87 -0.42 -6.56
C ILE A 146 28.22 -0.38 -5.07
N GLN A 147 29.28 0.34 -4.72
CA GLN A 147 29.71 0.51 -3.34
C GLN A 147 29.15 1.83 -2.78
N ILE A 148 28.49 1.74 -1.64
CA ILE A 148 27.89 2.87 -0.93
C ILE A 148 28.49 2.95 0.47
N MET A 149 28.88 4.16 0.87
CA MET A 149 29.38 4.47 2.20
C MET A 149 28.57 5.61 2.82
N HIS A 150 28.35 5.54 4.14
CA HIS A 150 27.68 6.58 4.93
C HIS A 150 26.27 6.95 4.42
N ARG A 151 25.51 5.96 3.93
CA ARG A 151 24.09 6.14 3.62
C ARG A 151 23.32 6.43 4.91
N ALA A 152 22.58 7.53 4.91
CA ALA A 152 21.81 8.00 6.07
C ALA A 152 20.28 7.82 5.88
N GLY A 153 19.84 7.39 4.70
CA GLY A 153 18.42 7.26 4.36
C GLY A 153 18.10 6.04 3.49
N LYS A 154 16.91 6.04 2.90
CA LYS A 154 16.44 4.98 2.02
C LYS A 154 17.21 4.98 0.69
N LEU A 155 17.43 3.81 0.11
CA LEU A 155 17.88 3.67 -1.27
C LEU A 155 16.64 3.77 -2.17
N HIS A 156 16.68 4.68 -3.13
CA HIS A 156 15.64 4.87 -4.14
C HIS A 156 16.13 4.34 -5.47
N ILE A 157 15.24 3.67 -6.20
CA ILE A 157 15.48 3.11 -7.53
C ILE A 157 14.49 3.73 -8.51
N SER A 158 14.94 4.07 -9.72
CA SER A 158 14.05 4.61 -10.76
C SER A 158 12.98 3.59 -11.15
N PRO A 159 11.83 4.04 -11.69
CA PRO A 159 10.78 3.14 -12.17
C PRO A 159 11.29 2.06 -13.14
N TRP A 160 12.32 2.38 -13.93
CA TRP A 160 12.95 1.48 -14.90
C TRP A 160 14.06 0.59 -14.32
N GLY A 161 14.55 0.85 -13.11
CA GLY A 161 15.60 0.06 -12.46
C GLY A 161 17.02 0.36 -12.94
N ASP A 162 17.24 1.48 -13.64
CA ASP A 162 18.51 1.87 -14.26
C ASP A 162 19.26 2.98 -13.51
N ARG A 163 18.59 3.65 -12.56
CA ARG A 163 19.14 4.74 -11.76
C ARG A 163 18.86 4.52 -10.28
N PHE A 164 19.71 5.10 -9.44
CA PHE A 164 19.57 5.04 -8.00
C PHE A 164 19.90 6.39 -7.35
N ALA A 165 19.33 6.62 -6.18
CA ALA A 165 19.65 7.76 -5.34
C ALA A 165 19.53 7.40 -3.86
N PHE A 166 20.30 8.08 -3.03
CA PHE A 166 20.20 7.96 -1.58
C PHE A 166 20.74 9.22 -0.89
N THR A 167 20.19 9.52 0.27
CA THR A 167 20.77 10.55 1.15
C THR A 167 21.95 9.99 1.92
N ALA A 168 23.03 10.77 1.96
CA ALA A 168 24.27 10.42 2.64
C ALA A 168 24.72 11.56 3.57
N LEU A 169 25.40 11.19 4.65
CA LEU A 169 25.99 12.16 5.57
C LEU A 169 27.45 12.43 5.19
N ARG A 170 27.81 13.70 5.04
CA ARG A 170 29.17 14.18 4.74
C ARG A 170 29.58 15.18 5.82
N GLY A 171 30.28 14.69 6.83
CA GLY A 171 30.56 15.49 8.03
C GLY A 171 29.26 15.78 8.79
N THR A 172 28.87 17.05 8.86
CA THR A 172 27.62 17.49 9.52
C THR A 172 26.49 17.80 8.53
N SER A 173 26.73 17.64 7.23
CA SER A 173 25.80 18.04 6.18
C SER A 173 25.27 16.84 5.41
N HIS A 174 24.04 16.97 4.93
CA HIS A 174 23.38 15.98 4.10
C HIS A 174 23.62 16.28 2.62
N VAL A 175 23.80 15.24 1.81
CA VAL A 175 23.85 15.30 0.35
C VAL A 175 22.96 14.21 -0.22
N VAL A 176 22.36 14.46 -1.38
CA VAL A 176 21.77 13.38 -2.18
C VAL A 176 22.83 12.87 -3.13
N ASN A 177 23.18 11.60 -3.05
CA ASN A 177 23.95 10.95 -4.09
C ASN A 177 22.98 10.45 -5.17
N ILE A 178 23.12 10.94 -6.41
CA ILE A 178 22.33 10.54 -7.56
C ILE A 178 23.28 9.88 -8.57
N ASN A 179 23.12 8.57 -8.77
CA ASN A 179 23.97 7.77 -9.67
C ASN A 179 25.48 7.93 -9.43
N GLY A 180 25.91 7.98 -8.17
CA GLY A 180 27.32 8.11 -7.79
C GLY A 180 27.83 9.55 -7.70
N ARG A 181 27.01 10.56 -7.99
CA ARG A 181 27.37 11.98 -7.85
C ARG A 181 26.62 12.62 -6.68
N ASP A 182 27.36 13.16 -5.73
CA ASP A 182 26.79 13.93 -4.63
C ASP A 182 26.24 15.28 -5.14
N SER A 183 25.07 15.67 -4.63
CA SER A 183 24.51 17.01 -4.80
C SER A 183 25.30 18.04 -4.00
N ASP A 184 24.82 19.29 -4.01
CA ASP A 184 25.20 20.28 -3.02
C ASP A 184 24.93 19.81 -1.58
N TYR A 185 25.54 20.51 -0.62
CA TYR A 185 25.34 20.30 0.81
C TYR A 185 24.08 21.00 1.32
N PHE A 186 23.36 20.29 2.19
CA PHE A 186 22.16 20.75 2.86
C PHE A 186 22.25 20.51 4.36
N ASP A 187 21.53 21.31 5.14
CA ASP A 187 21.38 21.07 6.58
C ASP A 187 20.51 19.83 6.82
N ASP A 188 19.50 19.64 5.96
CA ASP A 188 18.53 18.54 6.03
C ASP A 188 17.92 18.25 4.65
N ILE A 189 17.43 17.03 4.45
CA ILE A 189 16.89 16.54 3.16
C ILE A 189 15.65 15.68 3.40
N LEU A 190 14.60 15.93 2.61
CA LEU A 190 13.44 15.04 2.49
C LEU A 190 13.43 14.41 1.10
N ASP A 191 13.64 13.10 1.06
CA ASP A 191 13.64 12.30 -0.17
C ASP A 191 12.21 12.00 -0.63
N ALA A 192 11.88 12.29 -1.89
CA ALA A 192 10.56 11.97 -2.45
C ALA A 192 10.58 10.73 -3.36
N GLY A 193 11.62 10.58 -4.19
CA GLY A 193 11.76 9.47 -5.13
C GLY A 193 12.05 9.88 -6.56
N PHE A 194 11.96 8.93 -7.48
CA PHE A 194 12.22 9.17 -8.91
C PHE A 194 10.95 9.46 -9.69
N LYS A 195 11.07 10.39 -10.63
CA LYS A 195 10.13 10.56 -11.74
C LYS A 195 10.34 9.49 -12.82
N GLU A 196 9.35 9.35 -13.71
CA GLU A 196 9.38 8.41 -14.84
C GLU A 196 10.58 8.65 -15.77
N ASN A 197 10.92 9.93 -15.95
CA ASN A 197 12.04 10.40 -16.77
C ASN A 197 13.42 10.21 -16.10
N GLY A 198 13.46 9.65 -14.89
CA GLY A 198 14.70 9.39 -14.15
C GLY A 198 15.30 10.60 -13.43
N GLU A 199 14.57 11.72 -13.30
CA GLU A 199 14.90 12.80 -12.39
C GLU A 199 14.58 12.40 -10.94
N PHE A 200 15.52 12.60 -10.03
CA PHE A 200 15.29 12.38 -8.61
C PHE A 200 14.72 13.65 -7.96
N VAL A 201 13.71 13.48 -7.11
CA VAL A 201 12.99 14.56 -6.45
C VAL A 201 13.29 14.53 -4.96
N TYR A 202 13.67 15.70 -4.44
CA TYR A 202 13.87 15.90 -3.00
C TYR A 202 13.63 17.36 -2.62
N ALA A 203 13.41 17.59 -1.32
CA ALA A 203 13.46 18.93 -0.74
C ALA A 203 14.74 19.08 0.10
N GLY A 204 15.48 20.16 -0.10
CA GLY A 204 16.72 20.44 0.63
C GLY A 204 16.61 21.71 1.47
N ARG A 205 17.05 21.65 2.72
CA ARG A 205 17.11 22.81 3.64
C ARG A 205 18.47 23.49 3.60
N ARG A 206 18.48 24.82 3.49
CA ARG A 206 19.66 25.67 3.72
C ARG A 206 19.28 26.84 4.62
N GLY A 207 19.91 26.90 5.79
CA GLY A 207 19.54 27.85 6.82
C GLY A 207 18.08 27.67 7.24
N ASN A 208 17.28 28.72 7.08
CA ASN A 208 15.88 28.75 7.52
C ASN A 208 14.88 28.48 6.38
N GLY A 209 15.34 28.02 5.22
CA GLY A 209 14.49 27.84 4.05
C GLY A 209 14.68 26.49 3.37
N TRP A 210 13.59 26.00 2.81
CA TRP A 210 13.51 24.77 2.04
C TRP A 210 13.18 25.05 0.58
N ARG A 211 13.76 24.26 -0.32
CA ARG A 211 13.49 24.29 -1.76
C ARG A 211 13.34 22.88 -2.29
N VAL A 212 12.52 22.72 -3.32
CA VAL A 212 12.33 21.44 -4.03
C VAL A 212 13.23 21.41 -5.25
N TYR A 213 13.85 20.26 -5.48
CA TYR A 213 14.82 20.04 -6.54
C TYR A 213 14.43 18.85 -7.41
N TYR A 214 14.67 18.98 -8.71
CA TYR A 214 14.78 17.86 -9.65
C TYR A 214 16.26 17.68 -10.00
N ASN A 215 16.87 16.61 -9.50
CA ASN A 215 18.32 16.45 -9.46
C ASN A 215 18.96 17.72 -8.83
N GLU A 216 19.86 18.40 -9.54
CA GLU A 216 20.51 19.64 -9.06
C GLU A 216 19.70 20.92 -9.36
N LYS A 217 18.58 20.81 -10.09
CA LYS A 217 17.80 21.97 -10.53
C LYS A 217 16.72 22.33 -9.50
N GLU A 218 16.79 23.54 -8.95
CA GLU A 218 15.72 24.13 -8.14
C GLU A 218 14.47 24.36 -9.00
N ILE A 219 13.32 23.90 -8.51
CA ILE A 219 12.03 23.99 -9.23
C ILE A 219 10.94 24.73 -8.45
N SER A 220 11.18 25.06 -7.18
CA SER A 220 10.22 25.78 -6.35
C SER A 220 10.78 27.11 -5.89
N THR A 221 9.89 27.99 -5.46
CA THR A 221 10.26 29.08 -4.56
C THR A 221 10.74 28.53 -3.21
N GLU A 222 11.30 29.40 -2.37
CA GLU A 222 11.67 29.06 -0.99
C GLU A 222 10.43 28.95 -0.09
N PHE A 223 10.41 27.91 0.74
CA PHE A 223 9.43 27.67 1.79
C PHE A 223 10.08 27.80 3.16
N LYS A 224 9.28 28.14 4.18
CA LYS A 224 9.73 28.13 5.57
C LYS A 224 9.92 26.70 6.06
N ASP A 225 9.06 25.77 5.62
CA ASP A 225 9.20 24.34 5.89
C ASP A 225 8.60 23.48 4.79
N VAL A 226 9.08 22.25 4.64
CA VAL A 226 8.45 21.20 3.83
C VAL A 226 8.14 20.04 4.78
N LEU A 227 6.86 19.71 4.95
CA LEU A 227 6.39 18.71 5.89
C LEU A 227 6.43 17.30 5.30
N GLU A 228 6.02 17.20 4.04
CA GLU A 228 5.88 15.93 3.33
C GLU A 228 6.08 16.20 1.83
N ILE A 229 6.71 15.26 1.13
CA ILE A 229 6.88 15.30 -0.31
C ILE A 229 6.85 13.87 -0.86
N ALA A 230 6.13 13.65 -1.96
CA ALA A 230 6.00 12.33 -2.56
C ALA A 230 5.85 12.43 -4.07
N VAL A 231 6.39 11.42 -4.77
CA VAL A 231 6.15 11.20 -6.20
C VAL A 231 5.08 10.11 -6.35
N ASN A 232 4.14 10.26 -7.29
CA ASN A 232 3.19 9.20 -7.57
C ASN A 232 3.88 7.95 -8.15
N PRO A 233 3.24 6.76 -8.07
CA PRO A 233 3.85 5.49 -8.50
C PRO A 233 4.34 5.46 -9.94
N ILE A 234 3.69 6.20 -10.85
CA ILE A 234 4.12 6.30 -12.26
C ILE A 234 5.24 7.32 -12.48
N GLY A 235 5.53 8.20 -11.52
CA GLY A 235 6.62 9.15 -11.61
C GLY A 235 6.33 10.46 -12.37
N LYS A 236 5.06 10.85 -12.54
CA LYS A 236 4.66 12.05 -13.31
C LYS A 236 4.26 13.26 -12.45
N THR A 237 3.86 13.01 -11.21
CA THR A 237 3.30 14.04 -10.33
C THR A 237 4.01 14.00 -9.00
N VAL A 238 4.38 15.17 -8.50
CA VAL A 238 4.94 15.37 -7.18
C VAL A 238 3.97 16.20 -6.36
N GLY A 239 3.57 15.68 -5.20
CA GLY A 239 2.86 16.46 -4.19
C GLY A 239 3.81 16.87 -3.07
N ALA A 240 3.58 18.05 -2.51
CA ALA A 240 4.25 18.49 -1.29
C ALA A 240 3.28 19.21 -0.36
N LEU A 241 3.48 19.04 0.94
CA LEU A 241 2.84 19.85 1.98
C LEU A 241 3.88 20.80 2.55
N VAL A 242 3.61 22.10 2.50
CA VAL A 242 4.60 23.13 2.80
C VAL A 242 4.07 24.18 3.77
N LEU A 243 4.98 24.81 4.51
CA LEU A 243 4.73 26.00 5.30
C LEU A 243 5.34 27.21 4.58
N GLY A 244 4.50 28.18 4.21
CA GLY A 244 4.94 29.43 3.61
C GLY A 244 5.47 30.44 4.64
N PHE A 245 6.16 31.48 4.18
CA PHE A 245 6.60 32.60 5.04
C PHE A 245 5.44 33.45 5.60
N SER A 246 4.24 33.33 5.02
CA SER A 246 2.99 33.85 5.60
C SER A 246 2.56 33.10 6.87
N SER A 247 3.29 32.07 7.29
CA SER A 247 2.94 31.16 8.39
C SER A 247 1.60 30.45 8.18
N LYS A 248 1.29 30.16 6.91
CA LYS A 248 0.17 29.31 6.50
C LYS A 248 0.68 28.08 5.76
N TYR A 249 -0.05 26.99 5.92
CA TYR A 249 0.23 25.72 5.28
C TYR A 249 -0.55 25.57 3.99
N GLN A 250 0.00 24.85 3.01
CA GLN A 250 -0.68 24.60 1.74
C GLN A 250 -0.14 23.34 1.07
N GLY A 251 -0.96 22.71 0.24
CA GLY A 251 -0.50 21.71 -0.71
C GLY A 251 0.07 22.36 -1.97
N VAL A 252 1.16 21.81 -2.51
CA VAL A 252 1.78 22.22 -3.77
C VAL A 252 1.93 21.00 -4.65
N MET A 253 1.59 21.14 -5.93
CA MET A 253 1.73 20.10 -6.92
C MET A 253 2.68 20.52 -8.02
N PHE A 254 3.62 19.65 -8.36
CA PHE A 254 4.52 19.79 -9.49
C PHE A 254 4.21 18.67 -10.49
N SER A 255 4.01 19.01 -11.75
CA SER A 255 3.75 18.05 -12.81
C SER A 255 4.23 18.60 -14.15
N ASP A 256 4.68 17.72 -15.03
CA ASP A 256 5.11 18.08 -16.38
C ASP A 256 3.94 18.58 -17.26
N GLU A 257 2.68 18.37 -16.81
CA GLU A 257 1.48 18.90 -17.46
C GLU A 257 1.33 20.42 -17.29
N TYR A 258 1.98 21.01 -16.27
CA TYR A 258 1.88 22.43 -15.96
C TYR A 258 3.26 23.10 -16.02
N ARG A 259 3.30 24.32 -16.56
CA ARG A 259 4.55 25.08 -16.64
C ARG A 259 5.06 25.54 -15.28
N GLU A 260 4.13 25.84 -14.38
CA GLU A 260 4.41 26.34 -13.03
C GLU A 260 3.77 25.41 -11.99
N PRO A 261 4.33 25.31 -10.78
CA PRO A 261 3.71 24.54 -9.70
C PRO A 261 2.31 25.07 -9.40
N LEU A 262 1.38 24.16 -9.14
CA LEU A 262 0.03 24.52 -8.72
C LEU A 262 -0.04 24.60 -7.20
N TYR A 263 -0.41 25.76 -6.69
CA TYR A 263 -0.52 26.04 -5.27
C TYR A 263 -1.98 25.92 -4.83
N GLY A 264 -2.21 25.18 -3.74
CA GLY A 264 -3.51 25.09 -3.09
C GLY A 264 -3.84 26.33 -2.26
N MET A 265 -5.00 26.28 -1.60
CA MET A 265 -5.39 27.31 -0.64
C MET A 265 -4.50 27.28 0.62
N MET A 266 -4.54 28.37 1.39
CA MET A 266 -3.76 28.54 2.61
C MET A 266 -4.58 28.15 3.85
N TYR A 267 -4.01 27.30 4.68
CA TYR A 267 -4.63 26.68 5.85
C TYR A 267 -3.85 26.95 7.14
N ASP A 268 -4.51 26.73 8.28
CA ASP A 268 -3.89 26.81 9.61
C ASP A 268 -3.02 25.59 9.91
N ASN A 269 -3.35 24.44 9.31
CA ASN A 269 -2.58 23.20 9.38
C ASN A 269 -2.88 22.31 8.16
N VAL A 270 -1.97 21.40 7.79
CA VAL A 270 -2.16 20.36 6.76
C VAL A 270 -1.52 19.03 7.19
N TRP A 271 -2.02 17.91 6.68
CA TRP A 271 -1.46 16.57 6.95
C TRP A 271 -1.84 15.55 5.87
N GLY A 272 -1.13 14.42 5.84
CA GLY A 272 -1.55 13.21 5.13
C GLY A 272 -1.65 13.40 3.63
N LEU A 273 -0.53 13.69 2.97
CA LEU A 273 -0.46 13.84 1.53
C LEU A 273 -0.82 12.53 0.83
N ALA A 274 -1.75 12.60 -0.12
CA ALA A 274 -2.04 11.54 -1.07
C ALA A 274 -1.85 12.09 -2.48
N VAL A 275 -0.91 11.51 -3.23
CA VAL A 275 -0.74 11.84 -4.65
C VAL A 275 -1.51 10.81 -5.47
N HIS A 276 -2.33 11.28 -6.40
CA HIS A 276 -3.12 10.39 -7.25
C HIS A 276 -2.19 9.46 -8.06
N PRO A 277 -2.51 8.17 -8.22
CA PRO A 277 -1.60 7.19 -8.81
C PRO A 277 -1.17 7.54 -10.23
N ASN A 278 -2.09 8.07 -11.05
CA ASN A 278 -1.86 8.35 -12.47
C ASN A 278 -1.99 9.81 -12.93
N LEU A 279 -2.92 10.58 -12.37
CA LEU A 279 -3.24 11.94 -12.78
C LEU A 279 -2.50 13.00 -11.96
N ALA A 280 -2.35 14.19 -12.51
CA ALA A 280 -1.85 15.36 -11.81
C ALA A 280 -2.87 15.91 -10.79
N LEU A 281 -3.08 15.15 -9.72
CA LEU A 281 -3.99 15.46 -8.61
C LEU A 281 -3.35 15.10 -7.27
N ILE A 282 -3.63 15.90 -6.26
CA ILE A 282 -3.23 15.63 -4.87
C ILE A 282 -4.44 15.78 -3.94
N SER A 283 -4.42 15.05 -2.84
CA SER A 283 -5.34 15.23 -1.73
C SER A 283 -4.57 15.30 -0.42
N TYR A 284 -5.10 16.04 0.55
CA TYR A 284 -4.50 16.17 1.88
C TYR A 284 -5.56 16.63 2.87
N GLY A 285 -5.36 16.33 4.15
CA GLY A 285 -6.15 16.91 5.22
C GLY A 285 -5.69 18.34 5.53
N ALA A 286 -6.63 19.21 5.91
CA ALA A 286 -6.34 20.58 6.26
C ALA A 286 -7.28 21.12 7.35
N THR A 287 -6.79 22.07 8.15
CA THR A 287 -7.60 22.79 9.14
C THR A 287 -7.68 24.27 8.77
N PHE A 288 -8.88 24.83 8.77
CA PHE A 288 -9.12 26.27 8.59
C PHE A 288 -10.20 26.75 9.54
N ASN A 289 -9.90 27.78 10.34
CA ASN A 289 -10.83 28.34 11.33
C ASN A 289 -11.45 27.26 12.24
N LEU A 290 -10.60 26.35 12.75
CA LEU A 290 -10.98 25.22 13.62
C LEU A 290 -11.83 24.12 12.94
N ALA A 291 -12.20 24.27 11.67
CA ALA A 291 -12.86 23.23 10.90
C ALA A 291 -11.84 22.39 10.13
N ASN A 292 -12.09 21.07 10.07
CA ASN A 292 -11.22 20.16 9.32
C ASN A 292 -11.84 19.78 7.98
N PHE A 293 -10.97 19.67 7.00
CA PHE A 293 -11.29 19.36 5.61
C PHE A 293 -10.36 18.27 5.10
N VAL A 294 -10.86 17.53 4.13
CA VAL A 294 -10.03 16.81 3.17
C VAL A 294 -10.09 17.60 1.87
N VAL A 295 -8.96 18.14 1.48
CA VAL A 295 -8.79 18.93 0.26
C VAL A 295 -8.46 17.97 -0.87
N PHE A 296 -9.17 18.07 -1.98
CA PHE A 296 -8.87 17.40 -3.22
C PHE A 296 -8.58 18.44 -4.28
N SER A 297 -7.28 18.63 -4.58
CA SER A 297 -6.74 19.75 -5.34
C SER A 297 -7.19 21.10 -4.77
N THR A 298 -8.34 21.62 -5.22
CA THR A 298 -8.93 22.90 -4.79
C THR A 298 -10.30 22.76 -4.12
N THR A 299 -10.87 21.55 -4.09
CA THR A 299 -12.19 21.29 -3.51
C THR A 299 -12.04 20.83 -2.06
N GLU A 300 -12.81 21.40 -1.16
CA GLU A 300 -12.82 21.04 0.26
C GLU A 300 -14.01 20.13 0.58
N TYR A 301 -13.72 18.94 1.11
CA TYR A 301 -14.72 18.04 1.68
C TYR A 301 -14.65 18.11 3.21
N ASN A 302 -15.80 18.17 3.87
CA ASN A 302 -15.83 18.20 5.34
C ASN A 302 -15.23 16.91 5.93
N GLY A 303 -14.15 17.06 6.71
CA GLY A 303 -13.39 15.98 7.33
C GLY A 303 -13.93 15.48 8.67
N GLY A 304 -14.91 16.18 9.24
CA GLY A 304 -15.44 15.95 10.58
C GLY A 304 -14.55 16.50 11.71
N LEU A 305 -14.94 16.25 12.96
CA LEU A 305 -14.16 16.63 14.14
C LEU A 305 -12.82 15.89 14.21
N THR A 306 -12.82 14.59 13.89
CA THR A 306 -11.61 13.77 13.81
C THR A 306 -11.45 13.24 12.38
N PRO A 307 -10.69 13.94 11.53
CA PRO A 307 -10.47 13.54 10.14
C PRO A 307 -9.39 12.45 10.04
N GLY A 308 -9.59 11.51 9.12
CA GLY A 308 -8.59 10.54 8.68
C GLY A 308 -7.71 11.08 7.56
N VAL A 309 -6.81 10.22 7.08
CA VAL A 309 -5.91 10.53 5.96
C VAL A 309 -6.59 10.18 4.63
N PRO A 310 -6.62 11.09 3.64
CA PRO A 310 -7.12 10.76 2.30
C PRO A 310 -6.28 9.70 1.62
N ARG A 311 -6.94 8.85 0.84
CA ARG A 311 -6.30 7.80 0.04
C ARG A 311 -7.00 7.66 -1.30
N PHE A 312 -6.24 7.24 -2.30
CA PHE A 312 -6.79 6.81 -3.58
C PHE A 312 -6.84 5.29 -3.64
N THR A 313 -7.80 4.73 -4.37
CA THR A 313 -7.71 3.36 -4.87
C THR A 313 -6.51 3.22 -5.80
N HIS A 314 -6.08 1.98 -6.04
CA HIS A 314 -4.84 1.72 -6.78
C HIS A 314 -4.88 2.21 -8.25
N ASP A 315 -6.08 2.30 -8.83
CA ASP A 315 -6.37 2.87 -10.15
C ASP A 315 -6.53 4.41 -10.10
N GLY A 316 -6.96 4.93 -8.95
CA GLY A 316 -7.20 6.34 -8.69
C GLY A 316 -8.64 6.79 -8.83
N ASP A 317 -9.54 5.89 -9.24
CA ASP A 317 -10.94 6.20 -9.55
C ASP A 317 -11.75 6.64 -8.31
N VAL A 318 -11.30 6.24 -7.13
CA VAL A 318 -11.94 6.57 -5.86
C VAL A 318 -10.96 7.26 -4.92
N LEU A 319 -11.26 8.51 -4.58
CA LEU A 319 -10.77 9.18 -3.39
C LEU A 319 -11.64 8.78 -2.20
N TYR A 320 -11.03 8.30 -1.13
CA TYR A 320 -11.74 7.96 0.08
C TYR A 320 -10.98 8.35 1.34
N PHE A 321 -11.73 8.60 2.40
CA PHE A 321 -11.21 8.80 3.75
C PHE A 321 -12.28 8.48 4.78
N MET A 322 -11.87 8.30 6.03
CA MET A 322 -12.80 8.20 7.15
C MET A 322 -12.75 9.48 7.97
N GLY A 323 -13.87 9.89 8.53
CA GLY A 323 -13.95 10.98 9.50
C GLY A 323 -14.98 10.64 10.58
N CYS A 324 -14.93 11.31 11.72
CA CYS A 324 -15.97 11.18 12.74
C CYS A 324 -16.40 12.53 13.28
N ASP A 325 -17.71 12.65 13.50
CA ASP A 325 -18.35 13.72 14.24
C ASP A 325 -19.00 13.11 15.49
N MET A 326 -20.34 13.03 15.52
CA MET A 326 -21.08 12.18 16.47
C MET A 326 -21.04 10.71 16.04
N ASP A 327 -21.14 10.46 14.73
CA ASP A 327 -20.99 9.16 14.11
C ASP A 327 -19.77 9.19 13.18
N CYS A 328 -19.11 8.04 13.03
CA CYS A 328 -18.07 7.87 12.04
C CYS A 328 -18.67 7.65 10.64
N PHE A 329 -18.00 8.16 9.63
CA PHE A 329 -18.40 8.06 8.24
C PHE A 329 -17.21 7.77 7.33
N VAL A 330 -17.46 7.05 6.26
CA VAL A 330 -16.55 6.97 5.12
C VAL A 330 -17.02 7.96 4.07
N ASN A 331 -16.12 8.81 3.59
CA ASN A 331 -16.35 9.64 2.43
C ASN A 331 -15.77 8.95 1.20
N VAL A 332 -16.56 8.89 0.12
CA VAL A 332 -16.16 8.34 -1.19
C VAL A 332 -16.50 9.38 -2.24
N ASN A 333 -15.48 9.93 -2.90
CA ASN A 333 -15.62 10.96 -3.94
C ASN A 333 -16.53 12.14 -3.52
N GLY A 334 -16.43 12.57 -2.26
CA GLY A 334 -17.21 13.67 -1.69
C GLY A 334 -18.53 13.27 -1.04
N ARG A 335 -19.04 12.06 -1.27
CA ARG A 335 -20.28 11.56 -0.66
C ARG A 335 -19.99 10.89 0.68
N LYS A 336 -20.70 11.30 1.74
CA LYS A 336 -20.58 10.73 3.08
C LYS A 336 -21.51 9.53 3.29
N PHE A 337 -20.97 8.46 3.85
CA PHE A 337 -21.68 7.24 4.27
C PHE A 337 -21.40 6.98 5.74
N VAL A 338 -22.42 7.08 6.58
CA VAL A 338 -22.30 6.76 8.01
C VAL A 338 -22.03 5.27 8.15
N VAL A 339 -20.99 4.92 8.92
CA VAL A 339 -20.59 3.53 9.19
C VAL A 339 -20.79 3.21 10.66
N TYR A 340 -21.20 1.97 10.93
CA TYR A 340 -21.39 1.44 12.28
C TYR A 340 -20.40 0.30 12.52
N GLY A 341 -20.18 -0.08 13.78
CA GLY A 341 -19.31 -1.21 14.13
C GLY A 341 -17.95 -0.84 14.70
N GLY A 342 -17.82 0.34 15.31
CA GLY A 342 -16.61 0.73 16.04
C GLY A 342 -15.41 1.09 15.16
N LEU A 343 -15.65 1.40 13.89
CA LEU A 343 -14.63 1.97 13.02
C LEU A 343 -14.35 3.42 13.39
N ASP A 344 -13.07 3.77 13.40
CA ASP A 344 -12.57 5.12 13.60
C ASP A 344 -11.53 5.48 12.53
N PRO A 345 -11.09 6.75 12.43
CA PRO A 345 -10.20 7.16 11.34
C PRO A 345 -8.81 6.51 11.39
N SER A 346 -8.44 5.85 12.48
CA SER A 346 -7.21 5.06 12.63
C SER A 346 -7.38 3.59 12.24
N SER A 347 -8.61 3.12 12.11
CA SER A 347 -8.93 1.73 11.77
C SER A 347 -8.50 1.42 10.34
N PRO A 348 -7.72 0.35 10.10
CA PRO A 348 -7.36 -0.06 8.76
C PRO A 348 -8.57 -0.69 8.05
N PHE A 349 -8.94 -0.13 6.90
CA PHE A 349 -9.98 -0.68 6.03
C PHE A 349 -9.53 -0.63 4.56
N ALA A 350 -10.16 -1.47 3.75
CA ALA A 350 -10.04 -1.48 2.31
C ALA A 350 -11.37 -1.05 1.69
N ILE A 351 -11.31 -0.50 0.49
CA ILE A 351 -12.48 -0.15 -0.33
C ILE A 351 -12.31 -0.79 -1.70
N ASP A 352 -13.41 -1.17 -2.34
CA ASP A 352 -13.38 -1.63 -3.72
C ASP A 352 -13.16 -0.46 -4.69
N THR A 353 -12.79 -0.78 -5.93
CA THR A 353 -12.48 0.20 -6.97
C THR A 353 -13.69 1.01 -7.43
N GLU A 354 -14.91 0.53 -7.22
CA GLU A 354 -16.14 1.26 -7.53
C GLU A 354 -16.65 2.09 -6.35
N GLY A 355 -16.04 1.95 -5.17
CA GLY A 355 -16.42 2.69 -3.96
C GLY A 355 -17.79 2.31 -3.40
N LYS A 356 -18.24 1.07 -3.64
CA LYS A 356 -19.57 0.57 -3.24
C LYS A 356 -19.56 -0.14 -1.89
N ALA A 357 -18.45 -0.75 -1.52
CA ALA A 357 -18.28 -1.57 -0.34
C ALA A 357 -16.92 -1.31 0.31
N ILE A 358 -16.88 -1.46 1.62
CA ILE A 358 -15.65 -1.46 2.40
C ILE A 358 -15.48 -2.81 3.08
N ALA A 359 -14.23 -3.17 3.35
CA ALA A 359 -13.92 -4.29 4.23
C ALA A 359 -12.92 -3.91 5.32
N TYR A 360 -13.07 -4.52 6.47
CA TYR A 360 -12.23 -4.30 7.63
C TYR A 360 -12.12 -5.58 8.46
N GLY A 361 -10.93 -5.82 9.00
CA GLY A 361 -10.72 -6.89 9.97
C GLY A 361 -11.10 -6.40 11.36
N THR A 362 -11.93 -7.15 12.08
CA THR A 362 -12.04 -7.02 13.54
C THR A 362 -11.05 -7.97 14.20
N SER A 363 -11.04 -8.06 15.53
CA SER A 363 -10.26 -9.10 16.22
C SER A 363 -10.72 -10.53 15.87
N LEU A 364 -11.93 -10.71 15.31
CA LEU A 364 -12.55 -12.02 15.15
C LEU A 364 -13.03 -12.35 13.73
N HIS A 365 -13.18 -11.37 12.83
CA HIS A 365 -13.76 -11.62 11.50
C HIS A 365 -13.22 -10.64 10.45
N LEU A 366 -13.19 -11.08 9.20
CA LEU A 366 -13.26 -10.17 8.06
C LEU A 366 -14.72 -9.74 7.85
N ASN A 367 -15.00 -8.44 7.90
CA ASN A 367 -16.32 -7.88 7.59
C ASN A 367 -16.27 -7.12 6.27
N MET A 368 -17.30 -7.26 5.45
CA MET A 368 -17.54 -6.49 4.24
C MET A 368 -18.91 -5.81 4.35
N THR A 369 -18.97 -4.49 4.16
CA THR A 369 -20.21 -3.71 4.27
C THR A 369 -20.42 -2.89 3.00
N TYR A 370 -21.61 -3.01 2.41
CA TYR A 370 -22.05 -2.12 1.33
C TYR A 370 -22.42 -0.75 1.89
N LEU A 371 -21.87 0.32 1.31
CA LEU A 371 -22.04 1.67 1.84
C LEU A 371 -23.45 2.23 1.64
N GLU A 372 -24.10 1.90 0.52
CA GLU A 372 -25.45 2.39 0.23
C GLU A 372 -26.55 1.63 0.98
N THR A 373 -26.51 0.29 0.94
CA THR A 373 -27.55 -0.57 1.53
C THR A 373 -27.30 -0.86 3.01
N ARG A 374 -26.06 -0.68 3.48
CA ARG A 374 -25.59 -1.03 4.83
C ARG A 374 -25.67 -2.53 5.15
N ASN A 375 -25.80 -3.37 4.12
CA ASN A 375 -25.74 -4.81 4.29
C ASN A 375 -24.30 -5.22 4.60
N THR A 376 -24.12 -6.01 5.67
CA THR A 376 -22.82 -6.52 6.11
C THR A 376 -22.78 -8.03 5.94
N HIS A 377 -21.65 -8.51 5.43
CA HIS A 377 -21.29 -9.93 5.36
C HIS A 377 -20.03 -10.14 6.17
N ALA A 378 -20.00 -11.21 6.95
CA ALA A 378 -18.86 -11.57 7.79
C ALA A 378 -18.31 -12.92 7.35
N GLY A 379 -16.99 -13.06 7.36
CA GLY A 379 -16.31 -14.35 7.25
C GLY A 379 -16.45 -15.16 8.54
N ILE A 380 -15.83 -16.35 8.54
CA ILE A 380 -15.77 -17.21 9.73
C ILE A 380 -15.17 -16.50 10.95
N MET A 381 -15.50 -16.99 12.14
CA MET A 381 -14.90 -16.52 13.39
C MET A 381 -13.49 -17.07 13.54
N VAL A 382 -12.54 -16.20 13.83
CA VAL A 382 -11.13 -16.50 14.03
C VAL A 382 -10.65 -15.95 15.37
N ASP A 383 -9.56 -16.48 15.90
CA ASP A 383 -8.93 -15.98 17.13
C ASP A 383 -8.19 -14.65 16.88
N TYR A 384 -7.75 -14.46 15.64
CA TYR A 384 -7.09 -13.26 15.15
C TYR A 384 -7.39 -13.07 13.66
N SER A 385 -7.63 -11.81 13.23
CA SER A 385 -7.67 -11.43 11.82
C SER A 385 -6.68 -10.30 11.55
N SER A 386 -5.97 -10.39 10.42
CA SER A 386 -5.15 -9.31 9.91
C SER A 386 -6.00 -8.15 9.38
N LYS A 387 -5.32 -7.08 8.92
CA LYS A 387 -5.97 -6.00 8.16
C LYS A 387 -6.61 -6.55 6.88
N ALA A 388 -7.74 -5.96 6.50
CA ALA A 388 -8.34 -6.24 5.20
C ALA A 388 -7.55 -5.55 4.08
N ILE A 389 -7.40 -6.23 2.95
CA ILE A 389 -6.88 -5.66 1.69
C ILE A 389 -7.93 -5.84 0.60
N TYR A 390 -7.89 -4.99 -0.43
CA TYR A 390 -8.60 -5.25 -1.68
C TYR A 390 -7.59 -5.80 -2.68
N ASN A 391 -7.77 -7.06 -3.07
CA ASN A 391 -6.91 -7.72 -4.02
C ASN A 391 -7.24 -7.21 -5.43
N ARG A 392 -6.34 -6.40 -5.99
CA ARG A 392 -6.54 -5.76 -7.30
C ARG A 392 -6.49 -6.71 -8.49
N LYS A 393 -6.02 -7.94 -8.32
CA LYS A 393 -5.99 -8.96 -9.38
C LYS A 393 -7.26 -9.78 -9.43
N THR A 394 -7.84 -10.07 -8.27
CA THR A 394 -9.03 -10.94 -8.16
C THR A 394 -10.30 -10.19 -7.84
N GLU A 395 -10.23 -8.86 -7.67
CA GLU A 395 -11.36 -7.95 -7.42
C GLU A 395 -12.21 -8.40 -6.23
N ARG A 396 -11.56 -8.67 -5.10
CA ARG A 396 -12.22 -9.09 -3.86
C ARG A 396 -11.45 -8.63 -2.64
N PHE A 397 -12.13 -8.55 -1.51
CA PHE A 397 -11.49 -8.31 -0.22
C PHE A 397 -10.85 -9.58 0.31
N GLU A 398 -9.68 -9.45 0.92
CA GLU A 398 -8.94 -10.55 1.53
C GLU A 398 -8.38 -10.14 2.89
N SER A 399 -8.25 -11.11 3.80
CA SER A 399 -7.56 -11.00 5.08
C SER A 399 -7.05 -12.39 5.48
N LEU A 400 -6.07 -12.45 6.37
CA LEU A 400 -5.62 -13.69 6.98
C LEU A 400 -6.23 -13.84 8.37
N GLY A 401 -6.79 -15.01 8.65
CA GLY A 401 -7.39 -15.38 9.92
C GLY A 401 -6.65 -16.54 10.58
N VAL A 402 -6.60 -16.58 11.91
CA VAL A 402 -5.93 -17.64 12.67
C VAL A 402 -6.92 -18.34 13.61
N ILE A 403 -6.97 -19.67 13.58
CA ILE A 403 -7.74 -20.48 14.55
C ILE A 403 -6.83 -21.57 15.09
N ASN A 404 -6.56 -21.57 16.40
CA ASN A 404 -5.73 -22.60 17.04
C ASN A 404 -4.44 -22.90 16.24
N ASN A 405 -3.67 -21.86 15.93
CA ASN A 405 -2.41 -21.93 15.16
C ASN A 405 -2.54 -22.23 13.65
N ARG A 406 -3.75 -22.52 13.14
CA ARG A 406 -4.02 -22.70 11.70
C ARG A 406 -4.30 -21.36 11.05
N VAL A 407 -3.77 -21.14 9.84
CA VAL A 407 -4.01 -19.91 9.10
C VAL A 407 -5.03 -20.16 7.97
N TYR A 408 -5.96 -19.23 7.82
CA TYR A 408 -7.01 -19.22 6.80
C TYR A 408 -6.90 -17.95 5.97
N LEU A 409 -7.03 -18.06 4.65
CA LEU A 409 -7.30 -16.94 3.77
C LEU A 409 -8.81 -16.69 3.78
N LEU A 410 -9.20 -15.57 4.37
CA LEU A 410 -10.57 -15.06 4.41
C LEU A 410 -10.79 -14.17 3.18
N THR A 411 -11.87 -14.41 2.44
CA THR A 411 -12.18 -13.66 1.22
C THR A 411 -13.63 -13.20 1.25
N CYS A 412 -13.93 -12.02 0.69
CA CYS A 412 -15.30 -11.54 0.48
C CYS A 412 -15.40 -10.81 -0.87
N LYS A 413 -16.41 -11.13 -1.68
CA LYS A 413 -16.62 -10.49 -2.99
C LYS A 413 -17.73 -9.41 -2.90
N PRO A 414 -17.44 -8.16 -3.30
CA PRO A 414 -18.44 -7.09 -3.36
C PRO A 414 -19.48 -7.27 -4.48
#